data_AF-C1MQP3-F1
#
_entry.id   AF-C1MQP3-F1
#
_cell.length_a   1.000
_cell.length_b   1.000
_cell.length_c   1.000
_cell.angle_alpha   90.00
_cell.angle_beta   90.00
_cell.angle_gamma   90.00
#
_symmetry.space_group_name_H-M   'P 1'
#
loop_
_entity.id
_entity.type
_entity.pdbx_description
1 polymer ?
#
loop_
_entity_poly.entity_id
_entity_poly.type
_entity_poly.pdbx_seq_one_letter_code
_entity_poly.pdbx_strand_id
1 'polypeptide(L)'
;MFRSLSLANALLLFCAVVAVLGSLSTARAAGIAAPNARDDAATSSPHSAAFAAYVAKHGKNYCGDGVVSCEESRLREKIFHANKLTVDAHNADATKTWRMTLGKHADLAPEEFKRAALTYKPSARRVRAVHDEMKAWAAARLGKATVNNSSVEDIVDDAIAGEKTAAGHRAAPAAWEEGEPAAAPEPAAAPEPAHEPAPAPAHSKPKHTHAKRAASKKSSPAASPSSHGGFPEEFAWTKPGAEYGAVVGPIHEQSSSCASCWAFVTADSIAATYAVDITKKTRKRMDAPKLSILQLMDCDKDDNACATGNMYTSFNWIEKNGGIALASDYDAAVPSSSQDDETLQCAANVKSTLTTPGMCDLKMTAGNEALMRAIYETGPVAVGINGERLHFYDGGVITAKECPPAGAGISSINHAALVVGWGVENGMKYWLVRNTYGEDFGEKGYFKLERAEPHDHGLFGTCGLLFESVYPIVTKVGVVMDKKEMEAKCVEGSVFKQEYFRDETANPGTLLGNEPASRGAIEAADAFIETALGGAVTIAKREGVAGAALIGATVAAAVAVVVVRRRKASANVAFGEAERLLP
;
A
#
# COMPACT_ATOMS: atom_id res chain seq x y z
N MET A 1 32.74 -32.49 33.17
CA MET A 1 32.07 -33.10 34.32
C MET A 1 30.62 -33.40 33.94
N PHE A 2 30.36 -34.61 33.43
CA PHE A 2 29.00 -35.13 33.30
C PHE A 2 28.52 -35.53 34.71
N ARG A 3 27.38 -35.02 35.15
CA ARG A 3 26.62 -35.59 36.27
C ARG A 3 25.13 -35.66 35.92
N SER A 4 24.72 -36.89 35.59
CA SER A 4 23.49 -37.56 36.00
C SER A 4 22.16 -36.78 35.88
N LEU A 5 21.47 -36.95 34.74
CA LEU A 5 20.01 -37.01 34.77
C LEU A 5 19.62 -38.31 35.48
N SER A 6 18.89 -38.18 36.59
CA SER A 6 18.36 -39.31 37.36
C SER A 6 17.40 -40.15 36.50
N LEU A 7 17.56 -41.48 36.56
CA LEU A 7 16.70 -42.50 35.93
C LEU A 7 15.19 -42.27 36.15
N ALA A 8 14.81 -41.52 37.20
CA ALA A 8 13.43 -41.19 37.53
C ALA A 8 12.72 -40.34 36.44
N ASN A 9 13.44 -39.44 35.77
CA ASN A 9 12.82 -38.56 34.76
C ASN A 9 12.59 -39.26 33.41
N ALA A 10 13.39 -40.28 33.10
CA ALA A 10 13.18 -41.11 31.91
C ALA A 10 11.98 -42.07 32.07
N LEU A 11 11.75 -42.58 33.29
CA LEU A 11 10.63 -43.47 33.58
C LEU A 11 9.28 -42.74 33.54
N LEU A 12 9.21 -41.50 34.03
CA LEU A 12 8.00 -40.66 34.00
C LEU A 12 7.57 -40.28 32.57
N LEU A 13 8.53 -40.01 31.68
CA LEU A 13 8.26 -39.76 30.26
C LEU A 13 7.77 -41.02 29.53
N PHE A 14 8.26 -42.20 29.90
CA PHE A 14 7.82 -43.46 29.29
C PHE A 14 6.40 -43.88 29.75
N CYS A 15 6.07 -43.68 31.03
CA CYS A 15 4.72 -43.95 31.56
C CYS A 15 3.65 -43.02 30.99
N ALA A 16 3.97 -41.76 30.70
CA ALA A 16 3.03 -40.81 30.08
C ALA A 16 2.69 -41.16 28.62
N VAL A 17 3.64 -41.71 27.87
CA VAL A 17 3.42 -42.14 26.46
C VAL A 17 2.58 -43.42 26.38
N VAL A 18 2.73 -44.34 27.33
CA VAL A 18 1.93 -45.58 27.38
C VAL A 18 0.48 -45.30 27.82
N ALA A 19 0.24 -44.31 28.69
CA ALA A 19 -1.11 -43.93 29.11
C ALA A 19 -1.95 -43.30 27.99
N VAL A 20 -1.33 -42.55 27.06
CA VAL A 20 -2.02 -41.92 25.92
C VAL A 20 -2.30 -42.92 24.80
N LEU A 21 -1.50 -43.99 24.66
CA LEU A 21 -1.74 -45.05 23.68
C LEU A 21 -2.71 -46.13 24.19
N GLY A 22 -2.92 -46.24 25.50
CA GLY A 22 -3.89 -47.16 26.12
C GLY A 22 -5.36 -46.71 26.03
N SER A 23 -5.63 -45.42 25.82
CA SER A 23 -7.01 -44.87 25.74
C SER A 23 -7.64 -44.90 24.34
N LEU A 24 -6.95 -45.44 23.33
CA LEU A 24 -7.48 -45.60 21.96
C LEU A 24 -7.97 -47.01 21.62
N SER A 25 -7.94 -47.96 22.55
CA SER A 25 -8.30 -49.37 22.28
C SER A 25 -9.54 -49.92 23.02
N THR A 26 -10.34 -49.08 23.70
CA THR A 26 -11.55 -49.55 24.44
C THR A 26 -12.83 -48.77 24.13
N ALA A 27 -13.03 -48.37 22.88
CA ALA A 27 -14.32 -47.83 22.40
C ALA A 27 -14.94 -48.66 21.27
N ARG A 28 -14.81 -49.99 21.32
CA ARG A 28 -15.46 -50.90 20.37
C ARG A 28 -16.01 -52.15 21.05
N ALA A 29 -16.94 -51.99 22.00
CA ALA A 29 -17.89 -53.03 22.42
C ALA A 29 -18.92 -52.49 23.43
N ALA A 30 -19.98 -51.84 22.95
CA ALA A 30 -21.25 -51.77 23.65
C ALA A 30 -22.33 -51.34 22.66
N GLY A 31 -23.07 -52.31 22.11
CA GLY A 31 -24.26 -52.05 21.32
C GLY A 31 -25.39 -51.56 22.20
N ILE A 32 -25.82 -50.32 22.00
CA ILE A 32 -27.12 -49.80 22.43
C ILE A 32 -27.71 -49.06 21.24
N ALA A 33 -28.95 -49.38 20.90
CA ALA A 33 -29.65 -49.04 19.67
C ALA A 33 -29.74 -47.52 19.41
N ALA A 34 -29.52 -47.14 18.15
CA ALA A 34 -29.72 -45.79 17.65
C ALA A 34 -31.22 -45.46 17.52
N PRO A 35 -31.71 -44.30 17.99
CA PRO A 35 -32.92 -43.72 17.45
C PRO A 35 -32.58 -43.11 16.08
N ASN A 36 -33.49 -43.28 15.13
CA ASN A 36 -33.38 -42.80 13.76
C ASN A 36 -33.03 -41.30 13.70
N ALA A 37 -31.76 -40.99 13.41
CA ALA A 37 -31.33 -39.70 12.87
C ALA A 37 -31.22 -39.86 11.34
N ARG A 38 -32.37 -39.91 10.68
CA ARG A 38 -32.49 -39.36 9.34
C ARG A 38 -32.88 -37.91 9.57
N ASP A 39 -31.87 -37.04 9.55
CA ASP A 39 -31.90 -35.62 9.18
C ASP A 39 -30.56 -35.00 9.65
N ASP A 40 -30.00 -34.10 8.85
CA ASP A 40 -28.73 -33.38 9.02
C ASP A 40 -27.46 -33.99 8.39
N ALA A 41 -27.57 -34.47 7.14
CA ALA A 41 -26.45 -34.44 6.20
C ALA A 41 -26.37 -33.07 5.51
N ALA A 42 -26.09 -32.01 6.27
CA ALA A 42 -25.79 -30.67 5.76
C ALA A 42 -24.27 -30.43 5.84
N THR A 43 -23.56 -30.75 4.75
CA THR A 43 -22.28 -30.18 4.28
C THR A 43 -21.39 -29.51 5.34
N SER A 44 -20.56 -30.28 6.07
CA SER A 44 -19.39 -29.70 6.75
C SER A 44 -18.35 -29.32 5.70
N SER A 45 -18.10 -28.01 5.51
CA SER A 45 -17.01 -27.54 4.65
C SER A 45 -15.69 -28.20 5.06
N PRO A 46 -14.88 -28.71 4.12
CA PRO A 46 -13.54 -29.25 4.41
C PRO A 46 -12.53 -28.19 4.85
N HIS A 47 -12.93 -26.91 4.80
CA HIS A 47 -12.16 -25.75 5.21
C HIS A 47 -12.74 -25.12 6.47
N SER A 48 -11.90 -24.41 7.21
CA SER A 48 -12.30 -23.58 8.34
C SER A 48 -13.42 -22.61 7.95
N ALA A 49 -14.32 -22.31 8.88
CA ALA A 49 -15.43 -21.38 8.63
C ALA A 49 -14.94 -20.00 8.19
N ALA A 50 -13.81 -19.53 8.74
CA ALA A 50 -13.21 -18.26 8.38
C ALA A 50 -12.71 -18.24 6.92
N PHE A 51 -12.01 -19.30 6.49
CA PHE A 51 -11.55 -19.40 5.10
C PHE A 51 -12.72 -19.60 4.13
N ALA A 52 -13.70 -20.42 4.48
CA ALA A 52 -14.89 -20.60 3.65
C ALA A 52 -15.67 -19.29 3.45
N ALA A 53 -15.82 -18.47 4.51
CA ALA A 53 -16.43 -17.15 4.42
C ALA A 53 -15.61 -16.18 3.55
N TYR A 54 -14.27 -16.21 3.67
CA TYR A 54 -13.37 -15.46 2.81
C TYR A 54 -13.54 -15.82 1.33
N VAL A 55 -13.53 -17.11 1.01
CA VAL A 55 -13.70 -17.63 -0.35
C VAL A 55 -15.03 -17.17 -0.95
N ALA A 56 -16.12 -17.29 -0.18
CA ALA A 56 -17.44 -16.85 -0.61
C ALA A 56 -17.51 -15.33 -0.81
N LYS A 57 -16.95 -14.54 0.12
CA LYS A 57 -16.95 -13.07 0.07
C LYS A 57 -16.21 -12.55 -1.17
N HIS A 58 -15.09 -13.17 -1.54
CA HIS A 58 -14.22 -12.70 -2.62
C HIS A 58 -14.37 -13.50 -3.91
N GLY A 59 -15.40 -14.35 -4.03
CA GLY A 59 -15.68 -15.13 -5.25
C GLY A 59 -14.53 -16.02 -5.69
N LYS A 60 -13.74 -16.55 -4.74
CA LYS A 60 -12.53 -17.33 -5.05
C LYS A 60 -12.91 -18.71 -5.59
N ASN A 61 -12.28 -19.14 -6.67
CA ASN A 61 -12.41 -20.48 -7.23
C ASN A 61 -11.03 -21.11 -7.45
N TYR A 62 -10.67 -22.08 -6.62
CA TYR A 62 -9.36 -22.74 -6.67
C TYR A 62 -9.36 -24.09 -7.37
N CYS A 63 -10.53 -24.72 -7.49
CA CYS A 63 -10.61 -26.14 -7.81
C CYS A 63 -11.48 -26.43 -9.05
N GLY A 64 -12.10 -25.41 -9.65
CA GLY A 64 -13.03 -25.57 -10.77
C GLY A 64 -14.47 -25.90 -10.33
N ASP A 65 -15.36 -26.07 -11.31
CA ASP A 65 -16.82 -26.09 -11.14
C ASP A 65 -17.31 -27.18 -10.16
N GLY A 66 -17.58 -26.76 -8.93
CA GLY A 66 -18.23 -27.58 -7.89
C GLY A 66 -17.29 -28.36 -6.97
N VAL A 67 -15.97 -28.27 -7.17
CA VAL A 67 -15.00 -28.91 -6.27
C VAL A 67 -14.68 -27.98 -5.10
N VAL A 68 -15.03 -28.41 -3.88
CA VAL A 68 -14.85 -27.57 -2.68
C VAL A 68 -13.43 -27.67 -2.10
N SER A 69 -12.71 -28.78 -2.35
CA SER A 69 -11.35 -28.99 -1.84
C SER A 69 -10.45 -29.71 -2.84
N CYS A 70 -9.31 -29.07 -3.12
CA CYS A 70 -8.20 -29.56 -3.91
C CYS A 70 -6.86 -29.16 -3.23
N GLU A 71 -5.74 -29.60 -3.78
CA GLU A 71 -4.41 -29.24 -3.25
C GLU A 71 -4.23 -27.72 -3.14
N GLU A 72 -4.62 -26.98 -4.17
CA GLU A 72 -4.55 -25.51 -4.22
C GLU A 72 -5.37 -24.86 -3.09
N SER A 73 -6.65 -25.23 -2.92
CA SER A 73 -7.49 -24.66 -1.85
C SER A 73 -6.91 -24.88 -0.45
N ARG A 74 -6.23 -26.00 -0.21
CA ARG A 74 -5.58 -26.31 1.08
C ARG A 74 -4.30 -25.50 1.29
N LEU A 75 -3.57 -25.21 0.21
CA LEU A 75 -2.43 -24.30 0.26
C LEU A 75 -2.90 -22.87 0.57
N ARG A 76 -3.94 -22.40 -0.14
CA ARG A 76 -4.54 -21.07 0.04
C ARG A 76 -5.07 -20.87 1.46
N GLU A 77 -5.69 -21.89 2.05
CA GLU A 77 -6.12 -21.83 3.45
C GLU A 77 -4.94 -21.69 4.43
N LYS A 78 -3.83 -22.41 4.21
CA LYS A 78 -2.64 -22.28 5.07
C LYS A 78 -2.03 -20.88 4.98
N ILE A 79 -1.92 -20.34 3.77
CA ILE A 79 -1.43 -18.98 3.53
C ILE A 79 -2.36 -17.96 4.21
N PHE A 80 -3.67 -18.12 4.05
CA PHE A 80 -4.68 -17.29 4.72
C PHE A 80 -4.50 -17.27 6.23
N HIS A 81 -4.30 -18.42 6.87
CA HIS A 81 -4.04 -18.47 8.30
C HIS A 81 -2.70 -17.85 8.71
N ALA A 82 -1.63 -18.04 7.94
CA ALA A 82 -0.34 -17.41 8.21
C ALA A 82 -0.40 -15.87 8.09
N ASN A 83 -1.10 -15.37 7.07
CA ASN A 83 -1.39 -13.95 6.91
C ASN A 83 -2.25 -13.42 8.06
N LYS A 84 -3.27 -14.16 8.49
CA LYS A 84 -4.07 -13.81 9.66
C LYS A 84 -3.20 -13.65 10.91
N LEU A 85 -2.28 -14.58 11.18
CA LEU A 85 -1.36 -14.46 12.32
C LEU A 85 -0.49 -13.22 12.23
N THR A 86 -0.05 -12.85 11.03
CA THR A 86 0.74 -11.63 10.79
C THR A 86 -0.10 -10.37 11.10
N VAL A 87 -1.34 -10.33 10.61
CA VAL A 87 -2.29 -9.24 10.89
C VAL A 87 -2.59 -9.13 12.38
N ASP A 88 -2.89 -10.25 13.04
CA ASP A 88 -3.19 -10.29 14.47
C ASP A 88 -1.99 -9.80 15.30
N ALA A 89 -0.77 -10.25 14.98
CA ALA A 89 0.45 -9.85 15.66
C ALA A 89 0.75 -8.36 15.48
N HIS A 90 0.59 -7.82 14.27
CA HIS A 90 0.73 -6.38 14.00
C HIS A 90 -0.29 -5.56 14.81
N ASN A 91 -1.55 -5.99 14.79
CA ASN A 91 -2.64 -5.27 15.45
C ASN A 91 -2.62 -5.35 16.99
N ALA A 92 -1.89 -6.31 17.56
CA ALA A 92 -1.64 -6.44 19.00
C ALA A 92 -0.49 -5.56 19.50
N ASP A 93 0.41 -5.13 18.61
CA ASP A 93 1.52 -4.24 18.97
C ASP A 93 1.04 -2.80 19.12
N ALA A 94 0.93 -2.34 20.37
CA ALA A 94 0.48 -0.99 20.71
C ALA A 94 1.41 0.13 20.22
N THR A 95 2.63 -0.19 19.73
CA THR A 95 3.55 0.79 19.15
C THR A 95 3.24 1.13 17.69
N LYS A 96 2.32 0.39 17.04
CA LYS A 96 1.94 0.62 15.65
C LYS A 96 1.05 1.85 15.51
N THR A 97 1.34 2.63 14.47
CA THR A 97 0.58 3.83 14.08
C THR A 97 -0.48 3.55 13.01
N TRP A 98 -0.57 2.31 12.55
CA TRP A 98 -1.50 1.85 11.53
C TRP A 98 -1.96 0.43 11.81
N ARG A 99 -3.11 0.05 11.25
CA ARG A 99 -3.71 -1.28 11.39
C ARG A 99 -3.70 -2.06 10.09
N MET A 100 -3.74 -3.38 10.25
CA MET A 100 -3.88 -4.32 9.15
C MET A 100 -5.23 -5.03 9.17
N THR A 101 -5.70 -5.45 8.00
CA THR A 101 -6.92 -6.27 7.83
C THR A 101 -6.72 -7.30 6.72
N LEU A 102 -7.53 -8.36 6.74
CA LEU A 102 -7.54 -9.36 5.68
C LEU A 102 -8.44 -8.88 4.53
N GLY A 103 -7.81 -8.49 3.41
CA GLY A 103 -8.48 -8.13 2.16
C GLY A 103 -8.52 -9.26 1.14
N LYS A 104 -8.88 -8.93 -0.12
CA LYS A 104 -9.02 -9.88 -1.25
C LYS A 104 -7.76 -10.66 -1.65
N HIS A 105 -6.61 -10.30 -1.08
CA HIS A 105 -5.31 -10.94 -1.31
C HIS A 105 -4.84 -11.75 -0.09
N ALA A 106 -5.71 -12.00 0.88
CA ALA A 106 -5.36 -12.73 2.11
C ALA A 106 -4.89 -14.17 1.88
N ASP A 107 -5.17 -14.74 0.72
CA ASP A 107 -4.75 -16.08 0.28
C ASP A 107 -3.43 -16.09 -0.52
N LEU A 108 -2.77 -14.95 -0.69
CA LEU A 108 -1.48 -14.85 -1.39
C LEU A 108 -0.34 -14.74 -0.38
N ALA A 109 0.75 -15.49 -0.60
CA ALA A 109 2.00 -15.27 0.11
C ALA A 109 2.61 -13.91 -0.32
N PRO A 110 3.50 -13.28 0.47
CA PRO A 110 4.06 -11.97 0.14
C PRO A 110 4.66 -11.90 -1.27
N GLU A 111 5.40 -12.93 -1.69
CA GLU A 111 6.00 -12.99 -3.03
C GLU A 111 4.96 -13.22 -4.15
N GLU A 112 3.85 -13.90 -3.85
CA GLU A 112 2.74 -14.02 -4.80
C GLU A 112 2.00 -12.69 -4.92
N PHE A 113 1.77 -11.98 -3.82
CA PHE A 113 1.18 -10.64 -3.82
C PHE A 113 2.04 -9.66 -4.64
N LYS A 114 3.37 -9.67 -4.46
CA LYS A 114 4.29 -8.86 -5.26
C LYS A 114 4.11 -9.11 -6.76
N ARG A 115 4.06 -10.37 -7.18
CA ARG A 115 3.88 -10.72 -8.61
C ARG A 115 2.49 -10.38 -9.14
N ALA A 116 1.46 -10.50 -8.32
CA ALA A 116 0.07 -10.28 -8.73
C ALA A 116 -0.33 -8.81 -8.76
N ALA A 117 0.25 -7.97 -7.89
CA ALA A 117 -0.21 -6.60 -7.66
C ALA A 117 0.87 -5.51 -7.77
N LEU A 118 2.16 -5.88 -7.73
CA LEU A 118 3.30 -4.93 -7.63
C LEU A 118 4.32 -5.13 -8.77
N THR A 119 3.88 -4.98 -10.03
CA THR A 119 4.74 -5.16 -11.21
C THR A 119 5.18 -3.85 -11.88
N TYR A 120 4.85 -2.70 -11.28
CA TYR A 120 5.38 -1.43 -11.74
C TYR A 120 6.91 -1.46 -11.69
N LYS A 121 7.57 -0.84 -12.66
CA LYS A 121 9.04 -0.76 -12.67
C LYS A 121 9.49 0.61 -13.12
N PRO A 122 10.38 1.27 -12.36
CA PRO A 122 11.00 2.51 -12.82
C PRO A 122 11.98 2.25 -13.96
N SER A 123 12.20 3.25 -14.81
CA SER A 123 13.16 3.10 -15.90
C SER A 123 14.61 3.13 -15.39
N ALA A 124 15.49 2.32 -16.00
CA ALA A 124 16.92 2.35 -15.67
C ALA A 124 17.55 3.73 -15.89
N ARG A 125 17.02 4.53 -16.83
CA ARG A 125 17.44 5.91 -17.06
C ARG A 125 17.03 6.83 -15.91
N ARG A 126 15.80 6.72 -15.39
CA ARG A 126 15.37 7.48 -14.20
C ARG A 126 16.21 7.11 -12.99
N VAL A 127 16.45 5.81 -12.80
CA VAL A 127 17.34 5.30 -11.76
C VAL A 127 18.71 6.00 -11.81
N ARG A 128 19.35 6.03 -12.98
CA ARG A 128 20.63 6.74 -13.18
C ARG A 128 20.52 8.25 -12.96
N ALA A 129 19.47 8.88 -13.49
CA ALA A 129 19.28 10.32 -13.39
C ALA A 129 19.11 10.78 -11.94
N VAL A 130 18.36 10.04 -11.13
CA VAL A 130 18.20 10.34 -9.69
C VAL A 130 19.51 10.12 -8.96
N HIS A 131 20.22 9.03 -9.25
CA HIS A 131 21.53 8.79 -8.67
C HIS A 131 22.52 9.93 -8.99
N ASP A 132 22.53 10.45 -10.21
CA ASP A 132 23.34 11.61 -10.59
C ASP A 132 22.88 12.91 -9.89
N GLU A 133 21.56 13.10 -9.75
CA GLU A 133 20.97 14.22 -9.00
C GLU A 133 21.43 14.20 -7.53
N MET A 134 21.39 13.05 -6.87
CA MET A 134 21.83 12.85 -5.49
C MET A 134 23.32 13.11 -5.33
N LYS A 135 24.15 12.60 -6.24
CA LYS A 135 25.60 12.86 -6.23
C LYS A 135 25.90 14.35 -6.35
N ALA A 136 25.23 15.04 -7.26
CA ALA A 136 25.39 16.48 -7.43
C ALA A 136 24.95 17.24 -6.16
N TRP A 137 23.83 16.85 -5.56
CA TRP A 137 23.32 17.43 -4.32
C TRP A 137 24.27 17.25 -3.14
N ALA A 138 24.85 16.07 -2.98
CA ALA A 138 25.79 15.75 -1.92
C ALA A 138 27.15 16.44 -2.15
N ALA A 139 27.67 16.42 -3.37
CA ALA A 139 28.92 17.09 -3.72
C ALA A 139 28.88 18.61 -3.47
N ALA A 140 27.72 19.24 -3.68
CA ALA A 140 27.50 20.65 -3.36
C ALA A 140 27.57 20.96 -1.86
N ARG A 141 27.33 19.97 -0.99
CA ARG A 141 27.28 20.12 0.48
C ARG A 141 28.56 19.70 1.18
N LEU A 142 29.18 18.60 0.72
CA LEU A 142 30.39 18.04 1.32
C LEU A 142 31.69 18.64 0.77
N GLY A 143 31.63 19.37 -0.35
CA GLY A 143 32.80 19.78 -1.12
C GLY A 143 33.32 18.64 -2.01
N LYS A 144 33.81 18.98 -3.22
CA LYS A 144 34.10 18.01 -4.29
C LYS A 144 35.13 16.91 -3.94
N ALA A 145 35.89 17.04 -2.86
CA ALA A 145 37.03 16.16 -2.54
C ALA A 145 36.66 14.87 -1.78
N THR A 146 35.46 14.78 -1.21
CA THR A 146 35.02 13.66 -0.34
C THR A 146 34.16 12.60 -1.06
N VAL A 147 33.80 12.81 -2.34
CA VAL A 147 32.84 11.98 -3.07
C VAL A 147 33.53 10.89 -3.90
N ASN A 148 34.38 10.06 -3.29
CA ASN A 148 34.99 8.93 -3.99
C ASN A 148 34.87 7.60 -3.22
N ASN A 149 34.27 6.62 -3.90
CA ASN A 149 34.22 5.18 -3.62
C ASN A 149 33.17 4.64 -2.62
N SER A 150 32.07 5.35 -2.37
CA SER A 150 30.91 4.88 -1.59
C SER A 150 29.63 4.80 -2.43
N SER A 151 28.61 4.05 -1.98
CA SER A 151 27.30 4.02 -2.65
C SER A 151 26.62 5.39 -2.58
N VAL A 152 25.64 5.67 -3.44
CA VAL A 152 24.98 7.00 -3.42
C VAL A 152 24.20 7.22 -2.14
N GLU A 153 23.64 6.15 -1.61
CA GLU A 153 23.01 6.10 -0.32
C GLU A 153 23.99 6.53 0.79
N ASP A 154 25.19 5.95 0.83
CA ASP A 154 26.23 6.33 1.80
C ASP A 154 26.67 7.79 1.65
N ILE A 155 26.85 8.28 0.41
CA ILE A 155 27.24 9.67 0.12
C ILE A 155 26.18 10.67 0.61
N VAL A 156 24.91 10.31 0.46
CA VAL A 156 23.77 11.14 0.87
C VAL A 156 23.65 11.13 2.38
N ASP A 157 23.83 9.98 3.03
CA ASP A 157 23.84 9.86 4.49
C ASP A 157 24.99 10.67 5.10
N ASP A 158 26.19 10.62 4.53
CA ASP A 158 27.33 11.44 4.94
C ASP A 158 27.04 12.94 4.78
N ALA A 159 26.40 13.35 3.68
CA ALA A 159 26.01 14.74 3.44
C ALA A 159 24.96 15.23 4.45
N ILE A 160 23.96 14.40 4.75
CA ILE A 160 22.94 14.68 5.78
C ILE A 160 23.59 14.80 7.16
N ALA A 161 24.50 13.88 7.51
CA ALA A 161 25.23 13.92 8.78
C ALA A 161 26.12 15.18 8.89
N GLY A 162 26.78 15.57 7.80
CA GLY A 162 27.55 16.82 7.71
C GLY A 162 26.70 18.07 7.94
N GLU A 163 25.48 18.13 7.41
CA GLU A 163 24.55 19.24 7.67
C GLU A 163 24.06 19.26 9.13
N LYS A 164 23.70 18.11 9.71
CA LYS A 164 23.27 18.02 11.12
C LYS A 164 24.39 18.46 12.08
N THR A 165 25.64 18.10 11.78
CA THR A 165 26.80 18.55 12.56
C THR A 165 27.08 20.05 12.38
N ALA A 166 26.98 20.59 11.15
CA ALA A 166 27.13 22.02 10.89
C ALA A 166 26.00 22.88 11.50
N ALA A 167 24.78 22.37 11.54
CA ALA A 167 23.64 23.00 12.21
C ALA A 167 23.81 22.95 13.75
N GLY A 168 24.34 21.85 14.30
CA GLY A 168 24.68 21.75 15.72
C GLY A 168 25.83 22.68 16.16
N HIS A 169 26.75 23.03 15.25
CA HIS A 169 27.81 24.02 15.52
C HIS A 169 27.35 25.47 15.33
N ARG A 170 26.20 25.73 14.69
CA ARG A 170 25.53 27.04 14.74
C ARG A 170 24.62 27.08 15.95
N ALA A 171 25.24 27.26 17.12
CA ALA A 171 24.52 27.55 18.35
C ALA A 171 23.66 28.82 18.19
N ALA A 172 22.53 28.78 18.90
CA ALA A 172 21.50 29.79 19.03
C ALA A 172 22.02 31.24 19.15
N PRO A 173 21.25 32.25 18.68
CA PRO A 173 21.56 33.63 19.03
C PRO A 173 21.41 33.82 20.55
N ALA A 174 22.55 34.14 21.16
CA ALA A 174 22.78 34.76 22.47
C ALA A 174 21.80 34.44 23.62
N ALA A 175 22.38 33.82 24.65
CA ALA A 175 21.83 33.66 25.99
C ALA A 175 21.09 34.90 26.51
N TRP A 176 19.88 34.67 27.02
CA TRP A 176 19.29 35.50 28.07
C TRP A 176 19.85 34.98 29.38
N GLU A 177 20.53 35.85 30.13
CA GLU A 177 21.12 35.52 31.44
C GLU A 177 20.07 34.98 32.41
N GLU A 178 20.46 33.94 33.13
CA GLU A 178 19.70 33.29 34.19
C GLU A 178 19.48 34.27 35.36
N GLY A 179 18.23 34.65 35.60
CA GLY A 179 17.77 35.19 36.88
C GLY A 179 17.22 34.05 37.74
N GLU A 180 17.65 34.00 39.00
CA GLU A 180 17.30 32.99 40.01
C GLU A 180 15.78 32.69 40.12
N PRO A 181 15.38 31.45 40.47
CA PRO A 181 13.97 31.07 40.56
C PRO A 181 13.33 31.62 41.85
N ALA A 182 12.38 32.55 41.69
CA ALA A 182 11.44 32.90 42.75
C ALA A 182 10.42 31.77 42.98
N ALA A 183 10.16 31.49 44.25
CA ALA A 183 9.35 30.39 44.76
C ALA A 183 7.93 30.29 44.16
N ALA A 184 7.49 29.04 43.97
CA ALA A 184 6.14 28.67 43.56
C ALA A 184 5.11 29.02 44.66
N PRO A 185 3.93 29.57 44.31
CA PRO A 185 2.76 29.54 45.17
C PRO A 185 1.92 28.27 44.92
N GLU A 186 1.41 27.70 46.01
CA GLU A 186 0.54 26.52 46.09
C GLU A 186 -0.78 26.63 45.28
N PRO A 187 -1.40 25.49 44.91
CA PRO A 187 -2.57 25.45 44.04
C PRO A 187 -3.87 25.79 44.79
N ALA A 188 -4.68 26.68 44.21
CA ALA A 188 -6.03 26.95 44.66
C ALA A 188 -7.03 25.90 44.15
N ALA A 189 -8.02 25.64 45.00
CA ALA A 189 -8.98 24.54 44.99
C ALA A 189 -9.86 24.41 43.73
N ALA A 190 -10.25 23.16 43.46
CA ALA A 190 -11.25 22.76 42.47
C ALA A 190 -12.69 23.16 42.89
N PRO A 191 -13.60 23.37 41.92
CA PRO A 191 -15.03 23.26 42.16
C PRO A 191 -15.65 22.00 41.53
N GLU A 192 -16.57 21.39 42.29
CA GLU A 192 -17.40 20.22 41.99
C GLU A 192 -18.43 20.43 40.86
N PRO A 193 -19.01 19.33 40.30
CA PRO A 193 -19.80 19.37 39.07
C PRO A 193 -21.30 19.57 39.33
N ALA A 194 -22.00 20.24 38.42
CA ALA A 194 -23.46 20.36 38.45
C ALA A 194 -24.11 19.97 37.10
N HIS A 195 -24.84 18.86 37.18
CA HIS A 195 -26.14 18.54 36.58
C HIS A 195 -26.43 18.69 35.07
N GLU A 196 -26.79 17.54 34.47
CA GLU A 196 -27.59 17.38 33.25
C GLU A 196 -28.96 18.08 33.31
N PRO A 197 -29.56 18.35 32.13
CA PRO A 197 -30.94 17.92 31.96
C PRO A 197 -31.26 17.24 30.61
N ALA A 198 -32.24 16.34 30.68
CA ALA A 198 -32.87 15.58 29.60
C ALA A 198 -33.98 16.40 28.85
N PRO A 199 -34.63 15.87 27.78
CA PRO A 199 -35.05 16.66 26.61
C PRO A 199 -36.58 16.88 26.37
N ALA A 200 -36.85 17.71 25.34
CA ALA A 200 -38.05 17.82 24.45
C ALA A 200 -39.28 18.64 24.96
N PRO A 201 -40.23 19.13 24.09
CA PRO A 201 -40.51 18.76 22.69
C PRO A 201 -40.86 19.92 21.70
N ALA A 202 -41.38 19.52 20.55
CA ALA A 202 -41.49 20.19 19.25
C ALA A 202 -42.73 21.08 18.98
N HIS A 203 -42.68 21.73 17.81
CA HIS A 203 -43.74 22.35 16.97
C HIS A 203 -44.22 23.79 17.26
N SER A 204 -43.88 24.72 16.35
CA SER A 204 -44.86 25.44 15.49
C SER A 204 -44.21 26.58 14.66
N LYS A 205 -44.61 26.69 13.39
CA LYS A 205 -44.48 27.84 12.47
C LYS A 205 -45.91 28.38 12.20
N PRO A 206 -46.16 29.49 11.48
CA PRO A 206 -45.29 30.60 11.01
C PRO A 206 -45.90 32.01 11.32
N LYS A 207 -45.19 33.10 11.00
CA LYS A 207 -45.74 34.30 10.30
C LYS A 207 -44.68 35.38 10.00
N HIS A 208 -44.82 35.99 8.84
CA HIS A 208 -44.02 37.09 8.29
C HIS A 208 -44.30 38.43 8.98
N THR A 209 -43.26 39.26 9.16
CA THR A 209 -43.34 40.74 9.07
C THR A 209 -41.96 41.34 8.76
N HIS A 210 -41.94 42.31 7.84
CA HIS A 210 -40.80 43.17 7.50
C HIS A 210 -40.45 44.14 8.63
N ALA A 211 -39.14 44.40 8.88
CA ALA A 211 -38.52 45.75 8.86
C ALA A 211 -37.15 45.84 9.57
N LYS A 212 -36.22 46.50 8.89
CA LYS A 212 -35.15 47.42 9.37
C LYS A 212 -34.00 46.89 10.27
N ARG A 213 -32.88 46.66 9.57
CA ARG A 213 -31.49 47.12 9.84
C ARG A 213 -31.21 47.72 11.24
N ALA A 214 -30.49 46.96 12.06
CA ALA A 214 -29.61 47.46 13.11
C ALA A 214 -28.26 46.74 13.00
N ALA A 215 -27.19 47.52 12.86
CA ALA A 215 -25.83 47.03 12.84
C ALA A 215 -25.43 46.54 14.24
N SER A 216 -24.93 45.31 14.33
CA SER A 216 -24.22 44.83 15.51
C SER A 216 -22.97 44.06 15.10
N LYS A 217 -21.93 44.29 15.90
CA LYS A 217 -20.51 44.05 15.72
C LYS A 217 -20.16 42.64 15.21
N LYS A 218 -19.26 42.62 14.22
CA LYS A 218 -18.49 41.45 13.78
C LYS A 218 -17.87 40.74 14.99
N SER A 219 -18.28 39.50 15.26
CA SER A 219 -17.46 38.55 15.99
C SER A 219 -16.36 38.07 15.05
N SER A 220 -15.10 38.23 15.46
CA SER A 220 -13.91 37.78 14.74
C SER A 220 -14.02 36.30 14.32
N PRO A 221 -13.53 35.90 13.13
CA PRO A 221 -13.37 34.49 12.82
C PRO A 221 -12.27 33.89 13.69
N ALA A 222 -12.50 32.64 14.08
CA ALA A 222 -11.57 31.78 14.80
C ALA A 222 -10.16 31.80 14.18
N ALA A 223 -9.16 31.66 15.04
CA ALA A 223 -7.75 31.65 14.70
C ALA A 223 -7.45 30.73 13.50
N SER A 224 -6.73 31.26 12.51
CA SER A 224 -6.20 30.51 11.38
C SER A 224 -5.33 29.35 11.88
N PRO A 225 -5.48 28.13 11.32
CA PRO A 225 -4.51 27.06 11.55
C PRO A 225 -3.16 27.52 11.00
N SER A 226 -2.11 27.32 11.78
CA SER A 226 -0.75 27.77 11.46
C SER A 226 -0.31 27.25 10.10
N SER A 227 -0.08 28.16 9.15
CA SER A 227 0.57 27.84 7.87
C SER A 227 2.04 27.50 8.12
N HIS A 228 2.51 26.36 7.61
CA HIS A 228 3.95 26.13 7.43
C HIS A 228 4.23 26.24 5.92
N GLY A 229 5.17 27.10 5.55
CA GLY A 229 5.54 27.31 4.14
C GLY A 229 4.42 27.90 3.25
N GLY A 230 3.42 28.55 3.83
CA GLY A 230 2.31 29.16 3.07
C GLY A 230 1.19 28.20 2.64
N PHE A 231 1.27 26.92 2.99
CA PHE A 231 0.21 25.93 2.74
C PHE A 231 -0.62 25.67 4.01
N PRO A 232 -1.91 25.26 3.87
CA PRO A 232 -2.71 24.81 5.01
C PRO A 232 -2.15 23.51 5.62
N GLU A 233 -2.39 23.30 6.91
CA GLU A 233 -1.95 22.09 7.62
C GLU A 233 -2.56 20.82 7.03
N GLU A 234 -3.80 20.90 6.56
CA GLU A 234 -4.51 19.82 5.88
C GLU A 234 -5.08 20.30 4.55
N PHE A 235 -4.98 19.44 3.54
CA PHE A 235 -5.55 19.70 2.21
C PHE A 235 -5.79 18.38 1.48
N ALA A 236 -6.92 18.24 0.81
CA ALA A 236 -7.15 17.11 -0.08
C ALA A 236 -8.15 17.43 -1.18
N TRP A 237 -7.86 17.00 -2.41
CA TRP A 237 -8.78 17.09 -3.55
C TRP A 237 -9.95 16.08 -3.49
N THR A 238 -9.94 15.18 -2.51
CA THR A 238 -11.07 14.28 -2.22
C THR A 238 -12.20 14.99 -1.50
N LYS A 239 -11.89 16.06 -0.78
CA LYS A 239 -12.84 16.90 -0.03
C LYS A 239 -12.31 18.33 0.03
N PRO A 240 -12.04 18.99 -1.12
CA PRO A 240 -11.68 20.39 -1.06
C PRO A 240 -12.84 21.14 -0.40
N GLY A 241 -12.53 22.28 0.24
CA GLY A 241 -13.50 23.04 1.04
C GLY A 241 -14.83 23.28 0.31
N ALA A 242 -15.86 23.70 1.05
CA ALA A 242 -17.26 23.74 0.61
C ALA A 242 -17.52 24.31 -0.80
N GLU A 243 -16.62 25.15 -1.32
CA GLU A 243 -16.68 25.69 -2.67
C GLU A 243 -16.51 24.66 -3.80
N TYR A 244 -15.67 23.64 -3.62
CA TYR A 244 -15.25 22.77 -4.73
C TYR A 244 -15.81 21.34 -4.63
N GLY A 245 -15.94 20.75 -3.44
CA GLY A 245 -16.33 19.34 -3.29
C GLY A 245 -15.37 18.34 -3.99
N ALA A 246 -15.54 17.02 -3.82
CA ALA A 246 -14.59 16.03 -4.35
C ALA A 246 -14.37 16.16 -5.88
N VAL A 247 -13.11 16.28 -6.34
CA VAL A 247 -12.77 16.47 -7.78
C VAL A 247 -11.95 15.33 -8.39
N VAL A 248 -11.58 14.30 -7.61
CA VAL A 248 -10.70 13.21 -8.07
C VAL A 248 -11.43 11.96 -8.59
N GLY A 249 -12.77 11.99 -8.66
CA GLY A 249 -13.59 10.87 -9.16
C GLY A 249 -13.65 9.65 -8.22
N PRO A 250 -14.42 8.61 -8.59
CA PRO A 250 -14.57 7.38 -7.80
C PRO A 250 -13.28 6.57 -7.76
N ILE A 251 -13.09 5.72 -6.74
CA ILE A 251 -11.95 4.80 -6.65
C ILE A 251 -12.09 3.70 -7.70
N HIS A 252 -10.97 3.35 -8.32
CA HIS A 252 -10.88 2.25 -9.26
C HIS A 252 -10.33 0.97 -8.61
N GLU A 253 -10.67 -0.16 -9.23
CA GLU A 253 -10.22 -1.48 -8.79
C GLU A 253 -9.59 -2.24 -9.96
N GLN A 254 -8.29 -2.53 -9.85
CA GLN A 254 -7.61 -3.48 -10.70
C GLN A 254 -7.97 -4.92 -10.29
N SER A 255 -7.99 -5.82 -11.28
CA SER A 255 -8.16 -7.26 -11.04
C SER A 255 -7.06 -7.80 -10.12
N SER A 256 -7.40 -8.80 -9.31
CA SER A 256 -6.45 -9.47 -8.40
C SER A 256 -5.33 -10.24 -9.13
N SER A 257 -5.49 -10.51 -10.42
CA SER A 257 -4.50 -11.20 -11.26
C SER A 257 -3.77 -10.28 -12.23
N CYS A 258 -4.05 -8.97 -12.21
CA CYS A 258 -3.48 -8.00 -13.15
C CYS A 258 -2.88 -6.81 -12.40
N ALA A 259 -1.57 -6.63 -12.54
CA ALA A 259 -0.85 -5.53 -11.94
C ALA A 259 -0.81 -4.30 -12.87
N SER A 260 -1.99 -3.71 -13.09
CA SER A 260 -2.21 -2.58 -14.00
C SER A 260 -2.19 -1.20 -13.33
N CYS A 261 -1.66 -1.11 -12.11
CA CYS A 261 -1.62 0.14 -11.33
C CYS A 261 -1.13 1.36 -12.13
N TRP A 262 -0.14 1.18 -13.01
CA TRP A 262 0.39 2.21 -13.90
C TRP A 262 -0.70 2.84 -14.78
N ALA A 263 -1.56 2.03 -15.42
CA ALA A 263 -2.59 2.50 -16.34
C ALA A 263 -3.69 3.24 -15.60
N PHE A 264 -4.11 2.70 -14.44
CA PHE A 264 -5.09 3.34 -13.56
C PHE A 264 -4.59 4.69 -13.05
N VAL A 265 -3.35 4.77 -12.55
CA VAL A 265 -2.78 6.03 -12.05
C VAL A 265 -2.56 7.04 -13.16
N THR A 266 -2.15 6.61 -14.36
CA THR A 266 -2.06 7.47 -15.55
C THR A 266 -3.41 8.10 -15.87
N ALA A 267 -4.46 7.29 -16.03
CA ALA A 267 -5.80 7.77 -16.33
C ALA A 267 -6.36 8.69 -15.24
N ASP A 268 -6.22 8.29 -13.97
CA ASP A 268 -6.69 9.06 -12.81
C ASP A 268 -5.97 10.41 -12.68
N SER A 269 -4.66 10.44 -12.91
CA SER A 269 -3.85 11.66 -12.87
C SER A 269 -4.29 12.67 -13.93
N ILE A 270 -4.53 12.21 -15.17
CA ILE A 270 -5.01 13.06 -16.27
C ILE A 270 -6.40 13.60 -15.97
N ALA A 271 -7.33 12.71 -15.60
CA ALA A 271 -8.72 13.05 -15.32
C ALA A 271 -8.83 14.06 -14.16
N ALA A 272 -8.12 13.80 -13.06
CA ALA A 272 -8.13 14.67 -11.89
C ALA A 272 -7.46 16.02 -12.17
N THR A 273 -6.31 16.04 -12.86
CA THR A 273 -5.62 17.29 -13.23
C THR A 273 -6.52 18.17 -14.10
N TYR A 274 -7.20 17.58 -15.09
CA TYR A 274 -8.15 18.30 -15.92
C TYR A 274 -9.35 18.84 -15.12
N ALA A 275 -9.95 18.03 -14.24
CA ALA A 275 -11.04 18.46 -13.38
C ALA A 275 -10.63 19.58 -12.41
N VAL A 276 -9.42 19.51 -11.83
CA VAL A 276 -8.86 20.56 -10.97
C VAL A 276 -8.69 21.86 -11.74
N ASP A 277 -8.08 21.83 -12.92
CA ASP A 277 -7.85 23.02 -13.75
C ASP A 277 -9.18 23.72 -14.11
N ILE A 278 -10.18 22.97 -14.57
CA ILE A 278 -11.50 23.53 -14.89
C ILE A 278 -12.21 24.03 -13.63
N THR A 279 -12.13 23.30 -12.52
CA THR A 279 -12.75 23.70 -11.25
C THR A 279 -12.16 25.01 -10.75
N LYS A 280 -10.83 25.17 -10.77
CA LYS A 280 -10.14 26.40 -10.37
C LYS A 280 -10.48 27.57 -11.29
N LYS A 281 -10.49 27.37 -12.62
CA LYS A 281 -10.80 28.41 -13.62
C LYS A 281 -12.24 28.89 -13.56
N THR A 282 -13.19 27.98 -13.38
CA THR A 282 -14.62 28.29 -13.46
C THR A 282 -15.26 28.56 -12.11
N ARG A 283 -14.57 28.24 -11.01
CA ARG A 283 -15.11 28.25 -9.63
C ARG A 283 -16.36 27.38 -9.49
N LYS A 284 -16.46 26.32 -10.30
CA LYS A 284 -17.55 25.34 -10.27
C LYS A 284 -16.95 23.95 -10.30
N ARG A 285 -17.45 23.05 -9.43
CA ARG A 285 -17.02 21.65 -9.42
C ARG A 285 -17.15 21.04 -10.81
N MET A 286 -16.06 20.47 -11.29
CA MET A 286 -16.05 19.52 -12.40
C MET A 286 -15.72 18.14 -11.86
N ASP A 287 -16.54 17.16 -12.20
CA ASP A 287 -16.23 15.76 -11.91
C ASP A 287 -15.16 15.26 -12.89
N ALA A 288 -14.21 14.45 -12.39
CA ALA A 288 -13.17 13.84 -13.20
C ALA A 288 -13.78 12.97 -14.32
N PRO A 289 -13.40 13.17 -15.59
CA PRO A 289 -13.90 12.33 -16.68
C PRO A 289 -13.40 10.89 -16.53
N LYS A 290 -14.26 9.91 -16.81
CA LYS A 290 -13.87 8.50 -16.80
C LYS A 290 -13.10 8.17 -18.09
N LEU A 291 -11.77 8.15 -18.02
CA LEU A 291 -10.89 7.80 -19.14
C LEU A 291 -10.76 6.28 -19.30
N SER A 292 -10.45 5.83 -20.52
CA SER A 292 -10.34 4.40 -20.83
C SER A 292 -9.00 3.84 -20.35
N ILE A 293 -9.03 3.15 -19.21
CA ILE A 293 -7.91 2.34 -18.73
C ILE A 293 -7.68 1.16 -19.68
N LEU A 294 -8.76 0.57 -20.21
CA LEU A 294 -8.69 -0.54 -21.16
C LEU A 294 -7.92 -0.15 -22.43
N GLN A 295 -8.09 1.08 -22.93
CA GLN A 295 -7.31 1.58 -24.07
C GLN A 295 -5.80 1.56 -23.80
N LEU A 296 -5.37 1.99 -22.61
CA LEU A 296 -3.96 1.92 -22.23
C LEU A 296 -3.49 0.46 -22.21
N MET A 297 -4.29 -0.43 -21.66
CA MET A 297 -3.95 -1.86 -21.58
C MET A 297 -3.87 -2.53 -22.95
N ASP A 298 -4.78 -2.21 -23.86
CA ASP A 298 -4.89 -2.84 -25.18
C ASP A 298 -3.93 -2.25 -26.22
N CYS A 299 -3.73 -0.93 -26.18
CA CYS A 299 -3.08 -0.18 -27.26
C CYS A 299 -1.68 0.33 -26.91
N ASP A 300 -1.35 0.53 -25.64
CA ASP A 300 0.00 0.95 -25.25
C ASP A 300 0.97 -0.22 -25.46
N LYS A 301 1.84 -0.07 -26.46
CA LYS A 301 2.89 -1.06 -26.78
C LYS A 301 4.25 -0.67 -26.22
N ASP A 302 4.37 0.51 -25.62
CA ASP A 302 5.56 0.93 -24.87
C ASP A 302 5.56 0.24 -23.48
N ASP A 303 4.36 -0.10 -22.97
CA ASP A 303 4.12 -0.84 -21.73
C ASP A 303 3.52 -2.26 -22.00
N ASN A 304 3.36 -3.08 -20.96
CA ASN A 304 3.01 -4.50 -21.08
C ASN A 304 1.78 -4.88 -20.25
N ALA A 305 0.72 -4.06 -20.32
CA ALA A 305 -0.57 -4.37 -19.72
C ALA A 305 -0.43 -4.85 -18.25
N CYS A 306 -0.85 -6.09 -17.95
CA CYS A 306 -0.79 -6.68 -16.61
C CYS A 306 0.62 -7.05 -16.15
N ALA A 307 1.56 -7.23 -17.07
CA ALA A 307 2.90 -7.72 -16.76
C ALA A 307 3.79 -6.62 -16.17
N THR A 308 3.75 -5.40 -16.72
CA THR A 308 4.45 -4.21 -16.18
C THR A 308 4.06 -2.96 -16.97
N GLY A 309 4.23 -1.77 -16.37
CA GLY A 309 4.15 -0.50 -17.09
C GLY A 309 4.68 0.68 -16.27
N ASN A 310 4.66 1.89 -16.84
CA ASN A 310 5.16 3.10 -16.18
C ASN A 310 4.39 4.39 -16.56
N MET A 311 4.01 5.25 -15.60
CA MET A 311 3.20 6.45 -15.90
C MET A 311 3.86 7.41 -16.90
N TYR A 312 5.19 7.54 -16.87
CA TYR A 312 5.89 8.45 -17.77
C TYR A 312 5.85 7.98 -19.23
N THR A 313 5.98 6.66 -19.48
CA THR A 313 5.86 6.09 -20.83
C THR A 313 4.43 6.19 -21.31
N SER A 314 3.45 5.95 -20.44
CA SER A 314 2.04 6.08 -20.82
C SER A 314 1.64 7.52 -21.17
N PHE A 315 2.15 8.55 -20.47
CA PHE A 315 1.91 9.95 -20.87
C PHE A 315 2.50 10.25 -22.26
N ASN A 316 3.69 9.73 -22.56
CA ASN A 316 4.32 9.87 -23.88
C ASN A 316 3.53 9.12 -24.96
N TRP A 317 3.07 7.90 -24.65
CA TRP A 317 2.22 7.11 -25.54
C TRP A 317 0.90 7.83 -25.85
N ILE A 318 0.24 8.41 -24.85
CA ILE A 318 -1.00 9.18 -25.03
C ILE A 318 -0.79 10.35 -26.00
N GLU A 319 0.32 11.09 -25.88
CA GLU A 319 0.64 12.17 -26.82
C GLU A 319 0.76 11.64 -28.25
N LYS A 320 1.56 10.59 -28.46
CA LYS A 320 1.80 9.96 -29.77
C LYS A 320 0.55 9.33 -30.37
N ASN A 321 -0.32 8.77 -29.52
CA ASN A 321 -1.60 8.17 -29.92
C ASN A 321 -2.64 9.23 -30.34
N GLY A 322 -2.36 10.52 -30.14
CA GLY A 322 -3.31 11.61 -30.39
C GLY A 322 -4.33 11.80 -29.26
N GLY A 323 -4.06 11.25 -28.08
CA GLY A 323 -4.85 11.39 -26.87
C GLY A 323 -5.42 10.07 -26.35
N ILE A 324 -6.21 10.17 -25.28
CA ILE A 324 -6.92 9.09 -24.61
C ILE A 324 -8.44 9.30 -24.69
N ALA A 325 -9.17 8.23 -24.93
CA ALA A 325 -10.63 8.20 -25.04
C ALA A 325 -11.32 8.17 -23.68
N LEU A 326 -12.61 8.52 -23.67
CA LEU A 326 -13.48 8.19 -22.54
C LEU A 326 -13.68 6.68 -22.50
N ALA A 327 -13.87 6.13 -21.29
CA ALA A 327 -14.14 4.70 -21.11
C ALA A 327 -15.34 4.26 -21.95
N SER A 328 -16.45 5.01 -21.92
CA SER A 328 -17.66 4.70 -22.69
C SER A 328 -17.44 4.62 -24.20
N ASP A 329 -16.58 5.49 -24.74
CA ASP A 329 -16.32 5.55 -26.18
C ASP A 329 -15.44 4.39 -26.63
N TYR A 330 -14.48 3.98 -25.79
CA TYR A 330 -13.62 2.83 -26.05
C TYR A 330 -14.37 1.51 -25.87
N ASP A 331 -15.10 1.35 -24.77
CA ASP A 331 -15.86 0.14 -24.45
C ASP A 331 -16.90 -0.17 -25.54
N ALA A 332 -17.52 0.86 -26.14
CA ALA A 332 -18.46 0.70 -27.25
C ALA A 332 -17.80 0.23 -28.56
N ALA A 333 -16.47 0.41 -28.69
CA ALA A 333 -15.70 0.01 -29.87
C ALA A 333 -15.03 -1.36 -29.69
N VAL A 334 -14.92 -1.88 -28.47
CA VAL A 334 -14.40 -3.22 -28.18
C VAL A 334 -15.52 -4.25 -28.32
N PRO A 335 -15.38 -5.29 -29.17
CA PRO A 335 -16.37 -6.35 -29.30
C PRO A 335 -16.70 -7.00 -27.93
N SER A 336 -17.98 -7.28 -27.66
CA SER A 336 -18.40 -7.85 -26.37
C SER A 336 -17.74 -9.21 -26.05
N SER A 337 -17.34 -9.97 -27.07
CA SER A 337 -16.65 -11.25 -26.92
C SER A 337 -15.19 -11.13 -26.47
N SER A 338 -14.59 -9.93 -26.53
CA SER A 338 -13.21 -9.66 -26.11
C SER A 338 -13.11 -8.89 -24.80
N GLN A 339 -14.24 -8.47 -24.20
CA GLN A 339 -14.23 -7.80 -22.89
C GLN A 339 -13.90 -8.79 -21.75
N ASP A 340 -14.18 -10.07 -21.95
CA ASP A 340 -13.88 -11.17 -21.03
C ASP A 340 -12.71 -12.05 -21.53
N ASP A 341 -12.13 -11.74 -22.69
CA ASP A 341 -11.02 -12.49 -23.28
C ASP A 341 -9.70 -11.86 -22.83
N GLU A 342 -8.72 -12.68 -22.46
CA GLU A 342 -7.36 -12.23 -22.13
C GLU A 342 -6.59 -11.73 -23.37
N THR A 343 -7.20 -11.79 -24.57
CA THR A 343 -6.61 -11.25 -25.80
C THR A 343 -6.76 -9.74 -25.88
N LEU A 344 -5.65 -9.02 -25.66
CA LEU A 344 -5.57 -7.56 -25.83
C LEU A 344 -5.87 -7.18 -27.28
N GLN A 345 -6.94 -6.42 -27.51
CA GLN A 345 -7.38 -5.99 -28.84
C GLN A 345 -7.54 -4.49 -28.89
N CYS A 346 -6.55 -3.81 -29.48
CA CYS A 346 -6.62 -2.36 -29.64
C CYS A 346 -7.71 -1.96 -30.63
N ALA A 347 -8.80 -1.37 -30.12
CA ALA A 347 -9.86 -0.83 -30.95
C ALA A 347 -9.37 0.34 -31.82
N ALA A 348 -9.62 0.26 -33.13
CA ALA A 348 -9.25 1.30 -34.08
C ALA A 348 -10.28 2.43 -34.14
N ASN A 349 -9.84 3.64 -34.50
CA ASN A 349 -10.67 4.81 -34.77
C ASN A 349 -11.54 5.29 -33.58
N VAL A 350 -11.13 5.00 -32.34
CA VAL A 350 -11.80 5.54 -31.15
C VAL A 350 -11.44 7.00 -30.96
N LYS A 351 -12.45 7.85 -30.69
CA LYS A 351 -12.25 9.28 -30.48
C LYS A 351 -11.56 9.56 -29.14
N SER A 352 -10.38 10.16 -29.20
CA SER A 352 -9.69 10.69 -28.03
C SER A 352 -10.27 12.04 -27.58
N THR A 353 -10.29 12.28 -26.27
CA THR A 353 -10.87 13.48 -25.65
C THR A 353 -9.81 14.39 -25.01
N LEU A 354 -8.87 13.80 -24.28
CA LEU A 354 -7.77 14.50 -23.61
C LEU A 354 -6.43 14.02 -24.16
N THR A 355 -5.40 14.85 -24.06
CA THR A 355 -4.02 14.50 -24.41
C THR A 355 -3.05 15.13 -23.40
N THR A 356 -1.81 14.65 -23.43
CA THR A 356 -0.73 15.08 -22.54
C THR A 356 0.49 15.52 -23.33
N PRO A 357 0.56 16.78 -23.80
CA PRO A 357 1.67 17.26 -24.64
C PRO A 357 3.03 17.38 -23.90
N GLY A 358 3.05 17.00 -22.62
CA GLY A 358 4.22 16.94 -21.78
C GLY A 358 3.85 16.69 -20.33
N MET A 359 4.86 16.69 -19.48
CA MET A 359 4.75 16.40 -18.06
C MET A 359 5.76 17.20 -17.25
N CYS A 360 5.50 17.31 -15.95
CA CYS A 360 6.39 17.97 -15.00
C CYS A 360 6.88 16.95 -13.98
N ASP A 361 8.18 16.71 -13.98
CA ASP A 361 8.85 15.75 -13.11
C ASP A 361 9.44 16.46 -11.89
N LEU A 362 9.00 16.11 -10.69
CA LEU A 362 9.53 16.68 -9.46
C LEU A 362 10.95 16.16 -9.21
N LYS A 363 11.86 17.09 -8.94
CA LYS A 363 13.20 16.75 -8.48
C LYS A 363 13.09 16.15 -7.09
N MET A 364 13.74 15.00 -6.87
CA MET A 364 13.70 14.35 -5.56
C MET A 364 14.32 15.24 -4.48
N THR A 365 15.35 16.00 -4.85
CA THR A 365 16.03 16.98 -4.00
C THR A 365 15.22 18.23 -3.67
N ALA A 366 14.05 18.43 -4.29
CA ALA A 366 13.17 19.56 -3.99
C ALA A 366 12.30 19.32 -2.74
N GLY A 367 12.21 18.07 -2.26
CA GLY A 367 11.60 17.72 -0.99
C GLY A 367 10.08 17.87 -0.92
N ASN A 368 9.54 17.80 0.30
CA ASN A 368 8.10 17.75 0.55
C ASN A 368 7.35 19.00 0.06
N GLU A 369 7.95 20.19 0.17
CA GLU A 369 7.30 21.45 -0.20
C GLU A 369 6.96 21.50 -1.70
N ALA A 370 7.86 21.03 -2.56
CA ALA A 370 7.62 20.99 -4.00
C ALA A 370 6.46 20.05 -4.36
N LEU A 371 6.35 18.90 -3.68
CA LEU A 371 5.22 17.99 -3.86
C LEU A 371 3.90 18.59 -3.34
N MET A 372 3.90 19.23 -2.15
CA MET A 372 2.74 19.95 -1.64
C MET A 372 2.29 21.04 -2.62
N ARG A 373 3.23 21.80 -3.17
CA ARG A 373 2.98 22.85 -4.16
C ARG A 373 2.35 22.30 -5.43
N ALA A 374 2.92 21.24 -6.01
CA ALA A 374 2.35 20.58 -7.17
C ALA A 374 0.92 20.14 -6.89
N ILE A 375 0.69 19.43 -5.78
CA ILE A 375 -0.65 18.99 -5.39
C ILE A 375 -1.63 20.16 -5.27
N TYR A 376 -1.24 21.24 -4.58
CA TYR A 376 -2.10 22.39 -4.34
C TYR A 376 -2.41 23.20 -5.61
N GLU A 377 -1.40 23.38 -6.46
CA GLU A 377 -1.47 24.27 -7.60
C GLU A 377 -2.00 23.60 -8.86
N THR A 378 -1.62 22.35 -9.12
CA THR A 378 -1.89 21.66 -10.39
C THR A 378 -2.88 20.51 -10.26
N GLY A 379 -2.93 19.84 -9.11
CA GLY A 379 -3.80 18.68 -8.88
C GLY A 379 -3.03 17.47 -8.35
N PRO A 380 -3.69 16.32 -8.18
CA PRO A 380 -3.03 15.11 -7.67
C PRO A 380 -1.78 14.72 -8.48
N VAL A 381 -0.76 14.19 -7.77
CA VAL A 381 0.54 13.84 -8.37
C VAL A 381 0.71 12.32 -8.39
N ALA A 382 1.08 11.77 -9.54
CA ALA A 382 1.36 10.34 -9.69
C ALA A 382 2.73 10.02 -9.10
N VAL A 383 2.81 8.96 -8.31
CA VAL A 383 4.03 8.56 -7.60
C VAL A 383 4.34 7.07 -7.75
N GLY A 384 5.63 6.74 -7.81
CA GLY A 384 6.14 5.39 -7.66
C GLY A 384 6.51 5.12 -6.20
N ILE A 385 6.07 4.01 -5.63
CA ILE A 385 6.39 3.59 -4.25
C ILE A 385 6.77 2.10 -4.19
N ASN A 386 7.40 1.72 -3.08
CA ASN A 386 7.39 0.33 -2.63
C ASN A 386 6.03 0.01 -1.99
N GLY A 387 5.23 -0.82 -2.67
CA GLY A 387 3.87 -1.17 -2.26
C GLY A 387 3.76 -2.38 -1.34
N GLU A 388 4.87 -2.97 -0.87
CA GLU A 388 4.82 -4.22 -0.08
C GLU A 388 4.01 -4.08 1.21
N ARG A 389 4.00 -2.89 1.83
CA ARG A 389 3.20 -2.61 3.03
C ARG A 389 1.70 -2.47 2.77
N LEU A 390 1.28 -2.42 1.51
CA LEU A 390 -0.12 -2.26 1.13
C LEU A 390 -0.88 -3.59 1.05
N HIS A 391 -0.24 -4.75 1.25
CA HIS A 391 -0.94 -6.05 1.16
C HIS A 391 -2.16 -6.13 2.08
N PHE A 392 -2.03 -5.61 3.31
CA PHE A 392 -3.04 -5.71 4.37
C PHE A 392 -3.39 -4.37 5.01
N TYR A 393 -3.03 -3.25 4.41
CA TYR A 393 -3.32 -1.95 5.01
C TYR A 393 -4.84 -1.73 5.22
N ASP A 394 -5.21 -1.27 6.42
CA ASP A 394 -6.60 -0.97 6.81
C ASP A 394 -6.80 0.52 7.13
N GLY A 395 -5.90 1.11 7.92
CA GLY A 395 -5.99 2.52 8.28
C GLY A 395 -4.86 2.99 9.19
N GLY A 396 -4.76 4.31 9.38
CA GLY A 396 -3.68 4.95 10.12
C GLY A 396 -2.47 5.25 9.25
N VAL A 397 -1.36 5.68 9.85
CA VAL A 397 -0.20 6.21 9.10
C VAL A 397 0.95 5.20 9.06
N ILE A 398 1.32 4.72 7.87
CA ILE A 398 2.51 3.89 7.69
C ILE A 398 3.75 4.78 7.82
N THR A 399 4.67 4.42 8.72
CA THR A 399 5.88 5.22 9.00
C THR A 399 7.02 4.94 8.02
N ALA A 400 7.92 5.91 7.87
CA ALA A 400 9.16 5.75 7.13
C ALA A 400 10.05 4.63 7.70
N LYS A 401 9.96 4.35 9.00
CA LYS A 401 10.69 3.23 9.62
C LYS A 401 10.18 1.87 9.16
N GLU A 402 8.86 1.72 8.99
CA GLU A 402 8.25 0.45 8.60
C GLU A 402 8.22 0.26 7.09
N CYS A 403 8.11 1.35 6.35
CA CYS A 403 8.21 1.38 4.90
C CYS A 403 9.41 2.24 4.52
N PRO A 404 10.62 1.66 4.56
CA PRO A 404 11.82 2.43 4.34
C PRO A 404 11.78 3.10 2.96
N PRO A 405 12.38 4.30 2.83
CA PRO A 405 12.84 4.79 1.54
C PRO A 405 13.60 3.68 0.80
N ALA A 406 13.59 3.70 -0.53
CA ALA A 406 14.17 2.64 -1.38
C ALA A 406 15.45 2.03 -0.77
N GLY A 407 15.36 0.79 -0.28
CA GLY A 407 16.41 0.13 0.51
C GLY A 407 16.57 -1.32 0.09
N ALA A 408 17.81 -1.72 -0.21
CA ALA A 408 18.23 -2.64 -1.29
C ALA A 408 18.26 -1.99 -2.70
N GLY A 409 18.20 -0.66 -2.74
CA GLY A 409 18.33 0.14 -3.95
C GLY A 409 16.99 0.61 -4.52
N ILE A 410 17.12 1.55 -5.43
CA ILE A 410 16.09 2.23 -6.23
C ILE A 410 15.24 1.32 -7.12
N SER A 411 15.61 0.05 -7.22
CA SER A 411 14.86 -1.05 -7.86
C SER A 411 13.70 -1.60 -7.03
N SER A 412 13.57 -1.17 -5.77
CA SER A 412 12.50 -1.63 -4.85
C SER A 412 11.14 -0.94 -5.08
N ILE A 413 11.09 0.07 -5.95
CA ILE A 413 9.85 0.72 -6.36
C ILE A 413 9.08 -0.20 -7.31
N ASN A 414 7.86 -0.57 -6.90
CA ASN A 414 7.09 -1.64 -7.54
C ASN A 414 5.58 -1.39 -7.61
N HIS A 415 5.11 -0.20 -7.21
CA HIS A 415 3.70 0.19 -7.32
C HIS A 415 3.53 1.65 -7.72
N ALA A 416 2.51 1.92 -8.53
CA ALA A 416 2.07 3.26 -8.87
C ALA A 416 0.89 3.67 -7.96
N ALA A 417 0.91 4.90 -7.45
CA ALA A 417 -0.20 5.47 -6.69
C ALA A 417 -0.39 6.95 -6.98
N LEU A 418 -1.45 7.57 -6.45
CA LEU A 418 -1.77 8.98 -6.69
C LEU A 418 -1.88 9.76 -5.37
N VAL A 419 -1.00 10.73 -5.15
CA VAL A 419 -1.05 11.59 -3.96
C VAL A 419 -2.08 12.69 -4.19
N VAL A 420 -3.12 12.72 -3.36
CA VAL A 420 -4.29 13.59 -3.52
C VAL A 420 -4.37 14.69 -2.46
N GLY A 421 -3.48 14.67 -1.47
CA GLY A 421 -3.49 15.59 -0.34
C GLY A 421 -2.51 15.25 0.76
N TRP A 422 -2.63 15.95 1.89
CA TRP A 422 -1.86 15.75 3.11
C TRP A 422 -2.69 16.17 4.33
N GLY A 423 -2.25 15.76 5.52
CA GLY A 423 -2.86 16.20 6.78
C GLY A 423 -2.02 15.81 7.98
N VAL A 424 -2.64 15.85 9.17
CA VAL A 424 -2.01 15.45 10.43
C VAL A 424 -2.95 14.49 11.18
N GLU A 425 -2.41 13.36 11.62
CA GLU A 425 -3.15 12.39 12.43
C GLU A 425 -2.33 12.04 13.67
N ASN A 426 -2.90 12.25 14.86
CA ASN A 426 -2.23 11.99 16.14
C ASN A 426 -0.85 12.67 16.26
N GLY A 427 -0.73 13.89 15.71
CA GLY A 427 0.53 14.65 15.68
C GLY A 427 1.52 14.23 14.58
N MET A 428 1.20 13.20 13.79
CA MET A 428 2.02 12.73 12.67
C MET A 428 1.52 13.31 11.35
N LYS A 429 2.39 14.01 10.63
CA LYS A 429 2.10 14.51 9.27
C LYS A 429 2.02 13.33 8.31
N TYR A 430 1.05 13.34 7.39
CA TYR A 430 0.90 12.29 6.39
C TYR A 430 0.61 12.83 4.99
N TRP A 431 0.93 12.02 3.99
CA TRP A 431 0.43 12.09 2.62
C TRP A 431 -0.84 11.26 2.50
N LEU A 432 -1.91 11.84 1.93
CA LEU A 432 -3.12 11.09 1.58
C LEU A 432 -2.94 10.53 0.17
N VAL A 433 -2.95 9.21 0.04
CA VAL A 433 -2.63 8.54 -1.22
C VAL A 433 -3.80 7.66 -1.64
N ARG A 434 -4.23 7.81 -2.90
CA ARG A 434 -5.24 6.99 -3.56
C ARG A 434 -4.59 5.74 -4.14
N ASN A 435 -5.20 4.59 -3.87
CA ASN A 435 -4.80 3.30 -4.43
C ASN A 435 -5.76 2.86 -5.56
N THR A 436 -5.43 1.73 -6.20
CA THR A 436 -6.16 1.13 -7.32
C THR A 436 -6.77 -0.22 -6.96
N TYR A 437 -6.99 -0.49 -5.67
CA TYR A 437 -7.44 -1.80 -5.15
C TYR A 437 -8.92 -1.83 -4.72
N GLY A 438 -9.72 -0.86 -5.17
CA GLY A 438 -11.14 -0.76 -4.82
C GLY A 438 -11.42 -0.07 -3.48
N GLU A 439 -12.69 0.21 -3.20
CA GLU A 439 -13.11 0.95 -2.00
C GLU A 439 -13.06 0.12 -0.70
N ASP A 440 -13.02 -1.21 -0.82
CA ASP A 440 -12.86 -2.12 0.32
C ASP A 440 -11.43 -2.16 0.86
N PHE A 441 -10.47 -1.60 0.10
CA PHE A 441 -9.08 -1.48 0.53
C PHE A 441 -8.90 -0.26 1.44
N GLY A 442 -8.21 -0.44 2.56
CA GLY A 442 -7.77 0.66 3.43
C GLY A 442 -8.90 1.61 3.84
N GLU A 443 -8.61 2.90 3.83
CA GLU A 443 -9.55 3.96 4.19
C GLU A 443 -10.39 4.37 2.97
N LYS A 444 -11.30 3.50 2.54
CA LYS A 444 -12.16 3.73 1.36
C LYS A 444 -11.38 3.91 0.05
N GLY A 445 -10.40 3.04 -0.18
CA GLY A 445 -9.50 3.07 -1.34
C GLY A 445 -8.26 3.94 -1.16
N TYR A 446 -8.08 4.55 0.02
CA TYR A 446 -6.94 5.40 0.34
C TYR A 446 -6.04 4.77 1.41
N PHE A 447 -4.80 5.24 1.45
CA PHE A 447 -3.85 4.96 2.52
C PHE A 447 -3.06 6.21 2.87
N LYS A 448 -2.43 6.19 4.04
CA LYS A 448 -1.61 7.29 4.54
C LYS A 448 -0.17 6.84 4.73
N LEU A 449 0.74 7.60 4.14
CA LEU A 449 2.17 7.47 4.36
C LEU A 449 2.65 8.65 5.19
N GLU A 450 3.52 8.41 6.16
CA GLU A 450 4.16 9.47 6.92
C GLU A 450 4.83 10.46 5.96
N ARG A 451 4.53 11.75 6.14
CA ARG A 451 5.21 12.84 5.45
C ARG A 451 6.46 13.21 6.24
N ALA A 452 7.39 12.25 6.27
CA ALA A 452 8.66 12.41 6.95
C ALA A 452 9.53 13.43 6.21
N GLU A 453 10.38 14.14 6.94
CA GLU A 453 11.28 15.09 6.30
C GLU A 453 12.29 14.33 5.43
N PRO A 454 12.54 14.76 4.18
CA PRO A 454 13.36 13.99 3.24
C PRO A 454 14.77 13.74 3.80
N HIS A 455 15.33 14.69 4.54
CA HIS A 455 16.67 14.60 5.13
C HIS A 455 16.79 13.56 6.26
N ASP A 456 15.68 13.05 6.81
CA ASP A 456 15.74 12.00 7.83
C ASP A 456 15.77 10.59 7.22
N HIS A 457 15.57 10.48 5.91
CA HIS A 457 15.32 9.21 5.21
C HIS A 457 15.94 9.18 3.81
N GLY A 458 17.19 9.64 3.67
CA GLY A 458 17.95 9.54 2.41
C GLY A 458 17.33 10.27 1.21
N LEU A 459 16.47 11.28 1.45
CA LEU A 459 15.73 12.08 0.48
C LEU A 459 14.59 11.38 -0.28
N PHE A 460 14.44 10.06 -0.19
CA PHE A 460 13.42 9.35 -0.97
C PHE A 460 12.01 9.43 -0.37
N GLY A 461 11.88 9.82 0.90
CA GLY A 461 10.61 9.82 1.63
C GLY A 461 10.09 8.41 1.94
N THR A 462 8.96 8.34 2.66
CA THR A 462 8.32 7.06 3.07
C THR A 462 7.96 6.21 1.85
N CYS A 463 8.32 4.92 1.90
CA CYS A 463 8.19 3.98 0.78
C CYS A 463 8.90 4.41 -0.53
N GLY A 464 9.82 5.38 -0.46
CA GLY A 464 10.49 5.95 -1.62
C GLY A 464 9.62 6.88 -2.49
N LEU A 465 8.51 7.39 -1.95
CA LEU A 465 7.52 8.19 -2.69
C LEU A 465 8.07 9.39 -3.47
N LEU A 466 9.15 10.02 -3.03
CA LEU A 466 9.76 11.17 -3.73
C LEU A 466 10.65 10.75 -4.92
N PHE A 467 10.90 9.46 -5.10
CA PHE A 467 11.77 8.94 -6.16
C PHE A 467 11.20 9.17 -7.56
N GLU A 468 9.92 8.88 -7.76
CA GLU A 468 9.19 9.15 -9.00
C GLU A 468 7.92 9.90 -8.61
N SER A 469 7.85 11.17 -8.97
CA SER A 469 6.75 12.06 -8.65
C SER A 469 6.51 12.96 -9.86
N VAL A 470 5.41 12.73 -10.57
CA VAL A 470 5.13 13.36 -11.86
C VAL A 470 3.66 13.73 -11.99
N TYR A 471 3.39 14.85 -12.66
CA TYR A 471 2.04 15.20 -13.07
C TYR A 471 2.01 15.57 -14.56
N PRO A 472 0.97 15.16 -15.29
CA PRO A 472 0.84 15.47 -16.70
C PRO A 472 0.42 16.93 -16.90
N ILE A 473 0.85 17.53 -18.00
CA ILE A 473 0.19 18.71 -18.56
C ILE A 473 -0.98 18.18 -19.38
N VAL A 474 -2.21 18.63 -19.10
CA VAL A 474 -3.41 18.07 -19.73
C VAL A 474 -4.12 19.11 -20.58
N THR A 475 -4.46 18.75 -21.82
CA THR A 475 -5.27 19.58 -22.72
C THR A 475 -6.35 18.75 -23.41
N LYS A 476 -7.35 19.43 -23.99
CA LYS A 476 -8.25 18.77 -24.95
C LYS A 476 -7.51 18.49 -26.25
N VAL A 477 -7.83 17.38 -26.90
CA VAL A 477 -7.35 17.09 -28.26
C VAL A 477 -7.67 18.27 -29.19
N GLY A 478 -6.68 18.68 -29.98
CA GLY A 478 -6.75 19.83 -30.88
C GLY A 478 -6.34 21.17 -30.27
N VAL A 479 -6.15 21.27 -28.95
CA VAL A 479 -5.54 22.45 -28.32
C VAL A 479 -4.02 22.32 -28.38
N VAL A 480 -3.38 23.24 -29.10
CA VAL A 480 -1.93 23.33 -29.22
C VAL A 480 -1.39 24.24 -28.12
N MET A 481 -0.32 23.80 -27.45
CA MET A 481 0.46 24.62 -26.52
C MET A 481 1.90 24.71 -27.01
N ASP A 482 2.50 25.88 -26.94
CA ASP A 482 3.93 26.00 -27.20
C ASP A 482 4.76 25.52 -26.01
N LYS A 483 6.06 25.30 -26.24
CA LYS A 483 6.97 24.77 -25.21
C LYS A 483 7.03 25.68 -23.97
N LYS A 484 6.98 27.00 -24.14
CA LYS A 484 7.07 27.96 -23.04
C LYS A 484 5.79 27.94 -22.20
N GLU A 485 4.64 27.80 -22.83
CA GLU A 485 3.35 27.62 -22.14
C GLU A 485 3.33 26.34 -21.33
N MET A 486 3.90 25.25 -21.86
CA MET A 486 4.02 23.98 -21.17
C MET A 486 5.01 24.06 -19.99
N GLU A 487 6.19 24.64 -20.19
CA GLU A 487 7.16 24.88 -19.12
C GLU A 487 6.58 25.72 -17.98
N ALA A 488 5.74 26.71 -18.30
CA ALA A 488 5.06 27.56 -17.31
C ALA A 488 4.00 26.82 -16.47
N LYS A 489 3.59 25.61 -16.86
CA LYS A 489 2.72 24.74 -16.04
C LYS A 489 3.49 24.00 -14.95
N CYS A 490 4.81 23.94 -15.04
CA CYS A 490 5.63 23.26 -14.06
C CYS A 490 5.89 24.16 -12.84
N VAL A 491 5.47 23.71 -11.66
CA VAL A 491 5.74 24.40 -10.39
C VAL A 491 7.23 24.40 -10.05
N GLU A 492 7.66 25.37 -9.24
CA GLU A 492 9.01 25.38 -8.71
C GLU A 492 9.34 24.05 -8.01
N GLY A 493 10.53 23.51 -8.31
CA GLY A 493 10.98 22.19 -7.87
C GLY A 493 10.75 21.08 -8.91
N SER A 494 10.03 21.35 -10.00
CA SER A 494 9.82 20.41 -11.10
C SER A 494 10.57 20.78 -12.39
N VAL A 495 10.74 19.81 -13.28
CA VAL A 495 11.39 19.94 -14.59
C VAL A 495 10.41 19.50 -15.66
N PHE A 496 10.17 20.36 -16.65
CA PHE A 496 9.39 20.02 -17.82
C PHE A 496 10.07 18.91 -18.64
N LYS A 497 9.27 17.92 -19.05
CA LYS A 497 9.67 16.84 -19.95
C LYS A 497 8.59 16.67 -21.01
N GLN A 498 9.02 16.63 -22.27
CA GLN A 498 8.14 16.27 -23.38
C GLN A 498 8.29 14.79 -23.74
N GLU A 499 9.51 14.27 -23.66
CA GLU A 499 9.79 12.86 -23.91
C GLU A 499 10.31 12.18 -22.65
N TYR A 500 9.89 10.93 -22.46
CA TYR A 500 10.48 10.01 -21.49
C TYR A 500 10.88 8.73 -22.22
N PHE A 501 12.14 8.32 -22.01
CA PHE A 501 12.70 7.14 -22.66
C PHE A 501 12.87 6.00 -21.65
N ARG A 502 12.29 4.85 -21.98
CA ARG A 502 12.65 3.55 -21.43
C ARG A 502 13.52 2.85 -22.48
N ASP A 503 14.66 2.29 -22.05
CA ASP A 503 15.46 1.40 -22.90
C ASP A 503 14.71 0.07 -23.01
N GLU A 504 14.32 -0.31 -24.22
CA GLU A 504 13.49 -1.48 -24.55
C GLU A 504 14.12 -2.81 -24.10
N THR A 505 15.43 -2.86 -23.92
CA THR A 505 16.15 -4.08 -23.48
C THR A 505 15.89 -4.46 -22.02
N ALA A 506 15.28 -3.58 -21.23
CA ALA A 506 14.90 -3.82 -19.83
C ALA A 506 13.49 -4.41 -19.67
N ASN A 507 12.89 -4.92 -20.75
CA ASN A 507 11.59 -5.57 -20.75
C ASN A 507 11.72 -7.11 -20.83
N PRO A 508 12.05 -7.83 -19.73
CA PRO A 508 11.70 -9.23 -19.64
C PRO A 508 10.21 -9.29 -19.29
N GLY A 509 9.35 -8.89 -20.23
CA GLY A 509 7.95 -9.31 -20.29
C GLY A 509 7.85 -10.80 -20.61
N THR A 510 8.71 -11.62 -20.01
CA THR A 510 8.57 -13.07 -20.03
C THR A 510 7.34 -13.38 -19.22
N LEU A 511 6.21 -13.50 -19.92
CA LEU A 511 5.14 -14.44 -19.67
C LEU A 511 5.15 -14.96 -18.23
N LEU A 512 4.63 -14.17 -17.29
CA LEU A 512 3.94 -14.80 -16.18
C LEU A 512 2.61 -15.25 -16.74
N GLY A 513 2.67 -16.32 -17.53
CA GLY A 513 1.50 -17.14 -17.78
C GLY A 513 0.96 -17.61 -16.43
N ASN A 514 -0.26 -18.13 -16.47
CA ASN A 514 -0.90 -18.85 -15.38
C ASN A 514 -0.12 -20.14 -15.03
N GLU A 515 1.18 -20.05 -14.73
CA GLU A 515 1.92 -21.16 -14.16
C GLU A 515 1.39 -21.36 -12.73
N PRO A 516 0.87 -22.56 -12.40
CA PRO A 516 0.59 -22.92 -11.02
C PRO A 516 1.85 -22.66 -10.20
N ALA A 517 1.68 -22.13 -8.99
CA ALA A 517 2.76 -21.71 -8.09
C ALA A 517 4.03 -22.55 -8.31
N SER A 518 5.04 -21.94 -8.95
CA SER A 518 6.28 -22.64 -9.25
C SER A 518 6.83 -23.29 -7.97
N ARG A 519 7.58 -24.38 -8.08
CA ARG A 519 8.11 -25.09 -6.90
C ARG A 519 8.83 -24.14 -5.91
N GLY A 520 9.49 -23.10 -6.42
CA GLY A 520 10.10 -22.04 -5.61
C GLY A 520 9.10 -21.12 -4.90
N ALA A 521 7.94 -20.83 -5.51
CA ALA A 521 6.85 -20.09 -4.86
C ALA A 521 6.22 -20.89 -3.71
N ILE A 522 6.09 -22.22 -3.87
CA ILE A 522 5.62 -23.12 -2.81
C ILE A 522 6.64 -23.19 -1.67
N GLU A 523 7.93 -23.33 -1.97
CA GLU A 523 9.00 -23.34 -0.95
C GLU A 523 9.09 -22.00 -0.19
N ALA A 524 8.91 -20.87 -0.89
CA ALA A 524 8.84 -19.55 -0.26
C ALA A 524 7.60 -19.37 0.61
N ALA A 525 6.44 -19.88 0.17
CA ALA A 525 5.22 -19.89 0.96
C ALA A 525 5.37 -20.76 2.22
N ASP A 526 5.99 -21.94 2.12
CA ASP A 526 6.27 -22.82 3.26
C ASP A 526 7.22 -22.14 4.27
N ALA A 527 8.30 -21.50 3.80
CA ALA A 527 9.22 -20.76 4.66
C ALA A 527 8.53 -19.57 5.38
N PHE A 528 7.63 -18.87 4.66
CA PHE A 528 6.82 -17.80 5.24
C PHE A 528 5.88 -18.34 6.31
N ILE A 529 5.18 -19.45 6.05
CA ILE A 529 4.29 -20.10 7.01
C ILE A 529 5.08 -20.50 8.27
N GLU A 530 6.26 -21.12 8.12
CA GLU A 530 7.12 -21.47 9.25
C GLU A 530 7.49 -20.23 10.10
N THR A 531 7.82 -19.12 9.44
CA THR A 531 8.20 -17.86 10.11
C THR A 531 7.02 -17.22 10.86
N ALA A 532 5.85 -17.13 10.22
CA ALA A 532 4.64 -16.57 10.82
C ALA A 532 4.21 -17.37 12.06
N LEU A 533 4.29 -18.70 12.00
CA LEU A 533 4.02 -19.58 13.13
C LEU A 533 5.04 -19.40 14.26
N GLY A 534 6.33 -19.28 13.94
CA GLY A 534 7.38 -19.01 14.93
C GLY A 534 7.20 -17.66 15.65
N GLY A 535 6.81 -16.61 14.93
CA GLY A 535 6.49 -15.30 15.49
C GLY A 535 5.30 -15.35 16.46
N ALA A 536 4.21 -15.99 16.06
CA ALA A 536 3.02 -16.16 16.90
C ALA A 536 3.31 -16.89 18.22
N VAL A 537 4.14 -17.94 18.18
CA VAL A 537 4.58 -18.68 19.39
C VAL A 537 5.42 -17.79 20.32
N THR A 538 6.23 -16.89 19.77
CA THR A 538 7.08 -15.99 20.55
C THR A 538 6.25 -14.91 21.26
N ILE A 539 5.26 -14.35 20.58
CA ILE A 539 4.32 -13.37 21.17
C ILE A 539 3.48 -14.02 22.27
N ALA A 540 2.93 -15.21 22.02
CA ALA A 540 2.16 -15.96 23.01
C ALA A 540 2.97 -16.28 24.29
N LYS A 541 4.28 -16.53 24.15
CA LYS A 541 5.20 -16.71 25.30
C LYS A 541 5.47 -15.41 26.05
N ARG A 542 5.50 -14.26 25.37
CA ARG A 542 5.78 -12.95 25.97
C ARG A 542 4.58 -12.41 26.77
N GLU A 543 3.36 -12.72 26.34
CA GLU A 543 2.13 -12.17 26.95
C GLU A 543 1.51 -13.05 28.04
N GLY A 544 2.04 -14.24 28.31
CA GLY A 544 1.54 -15.11 29.40
C GLY A 544 0.09 -15.55 29.24
N VAL A 545 -0.44 -15.57 28.01
CA VAL A 545 -1.86 -15.83 27.74
C VAL A 545 -2.14 -17.34 27.78
N ALA A 546 -3.11 -17.75 28.61
CA ALA A 546 -3.56 -19.14 28.79
C ALA A 546 -4.18 -19.80 27.52
N GLY A 547 -4.27 -19.07 26.39
CA GLY A 547 -4.63 -19.60 25.06
C GLY A 547 -3.52 -20.43 24.38
N ALA A 548 -2.34 -20.52 24.99
CA ALA A 548 -1.20 -21.28 24.49
C ALA A 548 -1.48 -22.78 24.24
N ALA A 549 -2.49 -23.37 24.89
CA ALA A 549 -2.84 -24.78 24.72
C ALA A 549 -3.55 -25.07 23.38
N LEU A 550 -4.41 -24.15 22.90
CA LEU A 550 -5.18 -24.37 21.67
C LEU A 550 -4.36 -24.02 20.42
N ILE A 551 -3.53 -22.97 20.50
CA ILE A 551 -2.55 -22.59 19.46
C ILE A 551 -1.38 -23.59 19.45
N GLY A 552 -0.93 -24.03 20.62
CA GLY A 552 0.14 -25.03 20.74
C GLY A 552 -0.23 -26.39 20.14
N ALA A 553 -1.49 -26.83 20.26
CA ALA A 553 -1.94 -28.11 19.70
C ALA A 553 -2.06 -28.09 18.16
N THR A 554 -2.55 -27.00 17.56
CA THR A 554 -2.59 -26.84 16.09
C THR A 554 -1.20 -26.61 15.50
N VAL A 555 -0.33 -25.84 16.18
CA VAL A 555 1.07 -25.62 15.78
C VAL A 555 1.89 -26.91 15.89
N ALA A 556 1.73 -27.70 16.96
CA ALA A 556 2.42 -28.99 17.11
C ALA A 556 2.01 -30.00 16.03
N ALA A 557 0.72 -30.04 15.66
CA ALA A 557 0.22 -30.87 14.57
C ALA A 557 0.77 -30.43 13.21
N ALA A 558 0.82 -29.12 12.93
CA ALA A 558 1.37 -28.59 11.68
C ALA A 558 2.88 -28.85 11.54
N VAL A 559 3.66 -28.61 12.59
CA VAL A 559 5.10 -28.87 12.63
C VAL A 559 5.41 -30.37 12.51
N ALA A 560 4.62 -31.24 13.16
CA ALA A 560 4.79 -32.69 13.04
C ALA A 560 4.57 -33.19 11.60
N VAL A 561 3.58 -32.65 10.88
CA VAL A 561 3.31 -33.01 9.48
C VAL A 561 4.45 -32.56 8.55
N VAL A 562 5.03 -31.39 8.78
CA VAL A 562 6.17 -30.88 8.00
C VAL A 562 7.45 -31.69 8.26
N VAL A 563 7.73 -32.03 9.52
CA VAL A 563 8.88 -32.88 9.90
C VAL A 563 8.75 -34.29 9.30
N VAL A 564 7.54 -34.86 9.26
CA VAL A 564 7.26 -36.15 8.61
C VAL A 564 7.46 -36.07 7.09
N ARG A 565 7.09 -34.96 6.44
CA ARG A 565 7.34 -34.74 5.00
C ARG A 565 8.83 -34.59 4.68
N ARG A 566 9.62 -33.87 5.48
CA ARG A 566 11.09 -33.79 5.30
C ARG A 566 11.74 -35.17 5.46
N ARG A 567 11.31 -35.99 6.42
CA ARG A 567 11.82 -37.36 6.58
C ARG A 567 11.45 -38.28 5.41
N LYS A 568 10.26 -38.14 4.82
CA LYS A 568 9.87 -38.89 3.59
C LYS A 568 10.65 -38.43 2.36
N ALA A 569 10.90 -37.13 2.21
CA ALA A 569 11.73 -36.61 1.13
C ALA A 569 13.18 -37.12 1.22
N SER A 570 13.79 -37.10 2.41
CA SER A 570 15.13 -37.66 2.64
C SER A 570 15.19 -39.19 2.45
N ALA A 571 14.13 -39.92 2.80
CA ALA A 571 14.05 -41.37 2.58
C ALA A 571 13.91 -41.75 1.09
N ASN A 572 13.19 -40.95 0.29
CA ASN A 572 13.07 -41.17 -1.15
C ASN A 572 14.35 -40.82 -1.92
N VAL A 573 15.16 -39.87 -1.42
CA VAL A 573 16.50 -39.59 -1.96
C VAL A 573 17.45 -40.77 -1.70
N ALA A 574 17.40 -41.34 -0.49
CA ALA A 574 18.21 -42.52 -0.16
C ALA A 574 17.83 -43.78 -0.95
N PHE A 575 16.55 -43.94 -1.32
CA PHE A 575 16.08 -45.05 -2.17
C PHE A 575 16.46 -44.85 -3.65
N GLY A 576 16.40 -43.61 -4.16
CA GLY A 576 16.78 -43.29 -5.54
C GLY A 576 18.28 -43.37 -5.82
N GLU A 577 19.14 -43.18 -4.80
CA GLU A 577 20.59 -43.41 -4.92
C GLU A 577 20.97 -44.90 -4.82
N ALA A 578 20.16 -45.73 -4.15
CA ALA A 578 20.38 -47.17 -4.07
C ALA A 578 20.03 -47.92 -5.37
N GLU A 579 19.05 -47.43 -6.15
CA GLU A 579 18.69 -48.01 -7.46
C GLU A 579 19.68 -47.68 -8.60
N ARG A 580 20.64 -46.77 -8.38
CA ARG A 580 21.71 -46.45 -9.35
C ARG A 580 23.01 -47.23 -9.13
N LEU A 581 23.06 -48.15 -8.15
CA LEU A 581 24.27 -48.87 -7.75
C LEU A 581 24.13 -50.40 -7.74
N LEU A 582 23.18 -50.96 -8.49
CA LEU A 582 23.14 -52.41 -8.77
C LEU A 582 23.29 -52.64 -10.28
N PRO A 583 24.14 -53.60 -10.69
CA PRO A 583 24.61 -53.75 -12.07
C PRO A 583 23.53 -54.15 -13.08
#